data_AF-A0A7S2GLD9-F1
#
_entry.id   AF-A0A7S2GLD9-F1
#
_cell.length_a   1.000
_cell.length_b   1.000
_cell.length_c   1.000
_cell.angle_alpha   90.00
_cell.angle_beta   90.00
_cell.angle_gamma   90.00
#
_symmetry.space_group_name_H-M   'P 1'
#
loop_
_entity.id
_entity.type
_entity.pdbx_description
1 polymer ?
#
loop_
_entity_poly.entity_id
_entity_poly.type
_entity_poly.pdbx_seq_one_letter_code
_entity_poly.pdbx_strand_id
1 'polypeptide(L)'
;TKENPSELPSPAAVTSLDALYDDVRAKFDDKNSSHVAIVEQLWRALFVNCSSRDERTNFQMVSRRWLQAGFIHEDFRLDLKGSGILGLKCFLYFSTTYQKQLQEILSKQIGGSDSEYPVALVAINLALML
;
A
#
# COMPACT_ATOMS: atom_id res chain seq x y z
N THR A 1 39.78 -5.98 -12.57
CA THR A 1 38.93 -7.14 -12.26
C THR A 1 39.19 -7.56 -10.83
N LYS A 2 38.31 -7.19 -9.90
CA LYS A 2 38.30 -7.73 -8.53
C LYS A 2 36.83 -7.90 -8.16
N GLU A 3 36.29 -9.06 -8.51
CA GLU A 3 35.04 -9.53 -7.91
C GLU A 3 35.34 -9.88 -6.46
N ASN A 4 34.66 -9.22 -5.53
CA ASN A 4 34.75 -9.45 -4.11
C ASN A 4 33.80 -10.61 -3.78
N PRO A 5 34.28 -11.77 -3.30
CA PRO A 5 33.43 -12.93 -3.14
C PRO A 5 32.60 -12.81 -1.86
N SER A 6 31.28 -12.90 -2.02
CA SER A 6 30.32 -13.44 -1.05
C SER A 6 30.23 -12.75 0.31
N GLU A 7 29.51 -11.63 0.37
CA GLU A 7 28.61 -11.39 1.51
C GLU A 7 27.34 -12.21 1.27
N LEU A 8 27.34 -13.48 1.73
CA LEU A 8 26.10 -14.23 1.83
C LEU A 8 25.14 -13.44 2.74
N PRO A 9 23.87 -13.24 2.35
CA PRO A 9 22.90 -12.54 3.18
C PRO A 9 22.82 -13.24 4.53
N SER A 10 22.74 -12.46 5.62
CA SER A 10 22.64 -13.02 6.97
C SER A 10 21.43 -13.97 7.08
N PRO A 11 21.45 -14.97 7.97
CA PRO A 11 20.33 -15.91 8.12
C PRO A 11 18.99 -15.20 8.39
N ALA A 12 19.03 -14.05 9.07
CA ALA A 12 17.87 -13.20 9.30
C ALA A 12 17.39 -12.50 8.02
N ALA A 13 18.31 -12.07 7.16
CA ALA A 13 17.98 -11.49 5.87
C ALA A 13 17.35 -12.53 4.93
N VAL A 14 17.85 -13.77 4.90
CA VAL A 14 17.27 -14.87 4.10
C VAL A 14 15.87 -15.23 4.58
N THR A 15 15.67 -15.35 5.90
CA THR A 15 14.34 -15.60 6.49
C THR A 15 13.35 -14.48 6.17
N SER A 16 13.82 -13.23 6.19
CA SER A 16 13.00 -12.08 5.81
C SER A 16 12.66 -12.11 4.32
N LEU A 17 13.62 -12.52 3.47
CA LEU A 17 13.44 -12.64 2.03
C LEU A 17 12.41 -13.72 1.67
N ASP A 18 12.46 -14.88 2.33
CA ASP A 18 11.50 -15.97 2.14
C ASP A 18 10.09 -15.55 2.56
N ALA A 19 9.96 -14.86 3.71
CA ALA A 19 8.67 -14.32 4.16
C ALA A 19 8.11 -13.27 3.18
N LEU A 20 8.97 -12.41 2.63
CA LEU A 20 8.58 -11.44 1.60
C LEU A 20 8.17 -12.14 0.30
N TYR A 21 8.87 -13.20 -0.09
CA TYR A 21 8.56 -13.98 -1.29
C TYR A 21 7.20 -14.67 -1.20
N ASP A 22 6.85 -15.19 -0.03
CA ASP A 22 5.53 -15.74 0.25
C ASP A 22 4.45 -14.64 0.22
N ASP A 23 4.74 -13.46 0.78
CA ASP A 23 3.84 -12.30 0.77
C ASP A 23 3.61 -11.72 -0.66
N VAL A 24 4.62 -11.77 -1.55
CA VAL A 24 4.47 -11.37 -2.97
C VAL A 24 3.46 -12.27 -3.68
N ARG A 25 3.50 -13.57 -3.39
CA ARG A 25 2.62 -14.57 -4.03
C ARG A 25 1.24 -14.63 -3.40
N ALA A 26 1.12 -14.22 -2.13
CA ALA A 26 -0.14 -14.19 -1.42
C ALA A 26 -1.06 -13.10 -1.97
N LYS A 27 -2.19 -13.51 -2.55
CA LYS A 27 -3.26 -12.60 -2.94
C LYS A 27 -3.99 -12.09 -1.70
N PHE A 28 -4.56 -10.90 -1.80
CA PHE A 28 -5.48 -10.41 -0.79
C PHE A 28 -6.66 -11.40 -0.65
N ASP A 29 -7.07 -11.65 0.60
CA ASP A 29 -8.15 -12.57 0.96
C ASP A 29 -9.02 -11.85 1.99
N ASP A 30 -10.29 -11.64 1.64
CA ASP A 30 -11.26 -10.95 2.48
C ASP A 30 -11.75 -11.81 3.65
N LYS A 31 -11.48 -13.12 3.63
CA LYS A 31 -11.76 -14.05 4.74
C LYS A 31 -10.63 -14.11 5.76
N ASN A 32 -9.45 -13.60 5.42
CA ASN A 32 -8.31 -13.57 6.31
C ASN A 32 -8.32 -12.29 7.16
N SER A 33 -8.54 -12.43 8.47
CA SER A 33 -8.58 -11.31 9.41
C SER A 33 -7.32 -10.45 9.41
N SER A 34 -6.15 -11.05 9.17
CA SER A 34 -4.87 -10.31 9.11
C SER A 34 -4.80 -9.43 7.88
N HIS A 35 -5.31 -9.89 6.73
CA HIS A 35 -5.35 -9.10 5.50
C HIS A 35 -6.33 -7.94 5.64
N VAL A 36 -7.51 -8.20 6.19
CA VAL A 36 -8.51 -7.15 6.47
C VAL A 36 -7.95 -6.09 7.42
N ALA A 37 -7.25 -6.52 8.48
CA ALA A 37 -6.65 -5.60 9.44
C ALA A 37 -5.58 -4.67 8.83
N ILE A 38 -4.83 -5.13 7.83
CA ILE A 38 -3.85 -4.29 7.10
C ILE A 38 -4.59 -3.19 6.33
N VAL A 39 -5.65 -3.55 5.60
CA VAL A 39 -6.42 -2.59 4.79
C VAL A 39 -7.18 -1.60 5.69
N GLU A 40 -7.71 -2.06 6.82
CA GLU A 40 -8.37 -1.19 7.79
C GLU A 40 -7.40 -0.16 8.41
N GLN A 41 -6.17 -0.59 8.72
CA GLN A 41 -5.11 0.32 9.17
C GLN A 41 -4.70 1.30 8.07
N LEU A 42 -4.62 0.83 6.82
CA LEU A 42 -4.30 1.67 5.68
C LEU A 42 -5.38 2.74 5.46
N TRP A 43 -6.66 2.36 5.55
CA TRP A 43 -7.79 3.29 5.50
C TRP A 43 -7.65 4.41 6.53
N ARG A 44 -7.36 4.05 7.78
CA ARG A 44 -7.17 5.02 8.86
C ARG A 44 -5.98 5.95 8.60
N ALA A 45 -4.89 5.44 8.03
CA ALA A 45 -3.71 6.23 7.69
C ALA A 45 -3.97 7.21 6.53
N LEU A 46 -4.71 6.77 5.50
CA LEU A 46 -5.06 7.60 4.34
C LEU A 46 -5.99 8.76 4.72
N PHE A 47 -6.98 8.51 5.59
CA PHE A 47 -8.00 9.50 5.98
C PHE A 47 -7.79 10.11 7.36
N VAL A 48 -6.54 10.11 7.84
CA VAL A 48 -6.14 10.68 9.13
C VAL A 48 -6.43 12.19 9.25
N ASN A 49 -6.50 12.92 8.13
CA ASN A 49 -6.75 14.36 8.12
C ASN A 49 -8.20 14.73 7.76
N CYS A 50 -9.09 13.76 7.58
CA CYS A 50 -10.48 14.06 7.27
C CYS A 50 -11.21 14.65 8.48
N SER A 51 -12.01 15.68 8.21
CA SER A 51 -12.72 16.49 9.22
C SER A 51 -13.78 15.69 9.98
N SER A 52 -14.30 14.61 9.39
CA SER A 52 -15.26 13.71 10.03
C SER A 52 -14.55 12.52 10.66
N ARG A 53 -14.74 12.35 11.97
CA ARG A 53 -14.23 11.19 12.72
C ARG A 53 -14.87 9.89 12.23
N ASP A 54 -16.16 9.93 11.89
CA ASP A 54 -16.91 8.78 11.42
C ASP A 54 -16.38 8.25 10.09
N GLU A 55 -15.95 9.14 9.20
CA GLU A 55 -15.35 8.77 7.92
C GLU A 55 -13.98 8.07 8.06
N ARG A 56 -13.23 8.40 9.12
CA ARG A 56 -11.95 7.75 9.43
C ARG A 56 -12.15 6.37 10.05
N THR A 57 -13.17 6.19 10.89
CA THR A 57 -13.39 4.94 11.63
C THR A 57 -14.29 3.96 10.91
N ASN A 58 -15.17 4.43 10.02
CA ASN A 58 -16.07 3.58 9.25
C ASN A 58 -15.38 3.05 7.99
N PHE A 59 -14.54 2.03 8.20
CA PHE A 59 -13.87 1.30 7.14
C PHE A 59 -14.88 0.64 6.19
N GLN A 60 -14.67 0.83 4.88
CA GLN A 60 -15.50 0.24 3.83
C GLN A 60 -14.63 -0.41 2.76
N MET A 61 -14.93 -1.67 2.45
CA MET A 61 -14.26 -2.42 1.39
C MET A 61 -14.49 -1.80 0.01
N VAL A 62 -15.66 -1.20 -0.21
CA VAL A 62 -16.03 -0.52 -1.47
C VAL A 62 -16.45 0.90 -1.12
N SER A 63 -15.75 1.89 -1.67
CA SER A 63 -16.01 3.30 -1.39
C SER A 63 -15.35 4.20 -2.43
N ARG A 64 -16.02 5.29 -2.82
CA ARG A 64 -15.42 6.38 -3.61
C ARG A 64 -14.17 6.99 -2.98
N ARG A 65 -13.99 6.83 -1.68
CA ARG A 65 -12.80 7.32 -0.99
C ARG A 65 -11.52 6.62 -1.46
N TRP A 66 -11.62 5.37 -1.91
CA TRP A 66 -10.49 4.70 -2.52
C TRP A 66 -10.01 5.46 -3.77
N LEU A 67 -10.92 5.99 -4.58
CA LEU A 67 -10.58 6.86 -5.70
C LEU A 67 -9.82 8.11 -5.23
N GLN A 68 -10.27 8.75 -4.15
CA GLN A 68 -9.61 9.92 -3.56
C GLN A 68 -8.21 9.59 -3.00
N ALA A 69 -7.99 8.34 -2.60
CA ALA A 69 -6.69 7.84 -2.17
C ALA A 69 -5.78 7.42 -3.34
N GLY A 70 -6.25 7.56 -4.59
CA GLY A 70 -5.49 7.24 -5.80
C GLY A 70 -5.61 5.79 -6.28
N PHE A 71 -6.63 5.06 -5.84
CA PHE A 71 -7.05 3.79 -6.45
C PHE A 71 -7.85 4.06 -7.73
N ILE A 72 -7.85 3.09 -8.67
CA ILE A 72 -8.56 3.26 -9.96
C ILE A 72 -10.04 2.90 -9.79
N HIS A 73 -10.35 1.93 -8.93
CA HIS A 73 -11.72 1.47 -8.71
C HIS A 73 -12.21 1.83 -7.29
N GLU A 74 -13.54 1.98 -7.14
CA GLU A 74 -14.15 2.12 -5.81
C GLU A 74 -13.95 0.87 -4.94
N ASP A 75 -13.70 -0.28 -5.57
CA ASP A 75 -13.29 -1.51 -4.91
C ASP A 75 -11.78 -1.71 -5.07
N PHE A 76 -11.02 -1.45 -4.00
CA PHE A 76 -9.56 -1.55 -4.00
C PHE A 76 -9.06 -2.96 -4.38
N ARG A 77 -9.89 -4.00 -4.20
CA ARG A 77 -9.51 -5.40 -4.53
C ARG A 77 -9.28 -5.58 -6.03
N LEU A 78 -9.96 -4.79 -6.86
CA LEU A 78 -9.81 -4.82 -8.31
C LEU A 78 -8.46 -4.25 -8.78
N ASP A 79 -7.83 -3.42 -7.95
CA ASP A 79 -6.54 -2.78 -8.22
C ASP A 79 -5.34 -3.62 -7.77
N LEU A 80 -5.57 -4.65 -6.96
CA LEU A 80 -4.52 -5.50 -6.39
C LEU A 80 -4.04 -6.64 -7.31
N LYS A 81 -4.43 -6.64 -8.60
CA LYS A 81 -4.33 -7.79 -9.52
C LYS A 81 -2.94 -8.41 -9.71
N GLY A 82 -1.85 -7.78 -9.26
CA GLY A 82 -0.51 -8.36 -9.25
C GLY A 82 0.34 -8.09 -8.02
N SER A 83 -0.10 -7.24 -7.08
CA SER A 83 0.74 -6.80 -5.95
C SER A 83 0.53 -7.57 -4.65
N GLY A 84 -0.57 -8.33 -4.56
CA GLY A 84 -0.83 -9.18 -3.40
C GLY A 84 -0.92 -8.39 -2.08
N ILE A 85 -0.64 -9.09 -0.98
CA ILE A 85 -0.64 -8.50 0.36
C ILE A 85 0.62 -7.68 0.64
N LEU A 86 1.75 -7.99 -0.02
CA LEU A 86 2.98 -7.24 0.19
C LEU A 86 2.85 -5.77 -0.20
N GLY A 87 2.25 -5.48 -1.36
CA GLY A 87 2.01 -4.10 -1.77
C GLY A 87 1.19 -3.31 -0.75
N LEU A 88 0.19 -3.95 -0.14
CA LEU A 88 -0.60 -3.34 0.93
C LEU A 88 0.22 -3.09 2.19
N LYS A 89 1.08 -4.03 2.60
CA LYS A 89 1.98 -3.85 3.75
C LYS A 89 2.97 -2.71 3.53
N CYS A 90 3.59 -2.66 2.36
CA CYS A 90 4.51 -1.59 1.99
C CYS A 90 3.81 -0.23 1.90
N PHE A 91 2.61 -0.20 1.31
CA PHE A 91 1.84 1.04 1.23
C PHE A 91 1.35 1.51 2.61
N LEU A 92 0.97 0.59 3.50
CA LEU A 92 0.67 0.90 4.89
C LEU A 92 1.90 1.50 5.58
N TYR A 93 3.07 0.88 5.45
CA TYR A 93 4.31 1.40 6.02
C TYR A 93 4.63 2.81 5.52
N PHE A 94 4.49 3.06 4.21
CA PHE A 94 4.67 4.39 3.64
C PHE A 94 3.65 5.39 4.21
N SER A 95 2.39 4.99 4.31
CA SER A 95 1.29 5.84 4.78
C SER A 95 1.43 6.22 6.26
N THR A 96 1.98 5.32 7.09
CA THR A 96 2.20 5.58 8.52
C THR A 96 3.51 6.32 8.78
N THR A 97 4.57 6.03 8.01
CA THR A 97 5.91 6.58 8.25
C THR A 97 6.10 7.96 7.59
N TYR A 98 5.57 8.12 6.38
CA TYR A 98 5.71 9.32 5.56
C TYR A 98 4.36 10.01 5.36
N GLN A 99 3.58 10.09 6.44
CA GLN A 99 2.21 10.60 6.42
C GLN A 99 2.12 12.03 5.88
N LYS A 100 3.07 12.92 6.21
CA LYS A 100 3.07 14.30 5.69
C LYS A 100 3.26 14.34 4.18
N GLN A 101 4.24 13.59 3.68
CA GLN A 101 4.55 13.50 2.26
C GLN A 101 3.38 12.88 1.49
N LEU A 102 2.77 11.82 2.03
CA LEU A 102 1.57 11.22 1.46
C LEU A 102 0.44 12.25 1.33
N GLN A 103 0.19 13.07 2.34
CA GLN A 103 -0.88 14.08 2.31
C GLN A 103 -0.57 15.24 1.35
N GLU A 104 0.70 15.64 1.22
CA GLU A 104 1.12 16.58 0.17
C GLU A 104 0.93 16.01 -1.23
N ILE A 105 1.17 14.71 -1.41
CA ILE A 105 0.98 14.02 -2.69
C ILE A 105 -0.52 13.90 -3.00
N LEU A 106 -1.35 13.47 -2.05
CA LEU A 106 -2.80 13.35 -2.19
C LEU A 106 -3.46 14.73 -2.42
N SER A 107 -3.01 15.79 -1.74
CA SER A 107 -3.57 17.13 -1.95
C SER A 107 -3.23 17.72 -3.33
N LYS A 108 -2.11 17.31 -3.93
CA LYS A 108 -1.75 17.65 -5.31
C LYS A 108 -2.52 16.85 -6.37
N GLN A 109 -3.10 15.69 -6.00
CA GLN A 109 -3.99 14.93 -6.89
C GLN A 109 -5.38 15.56 -7.00
N ILE A 110 -5.90 16.17 -5.93
CA ILE A 110 -7.23 16.79 -5.90
C ILE A 110 -7.16 18.14 -6.63
N GLY A 111 -7.01 18.10 -7.96
CA GLY A 111 -6.73 19.27 -8.79
C GLY A 111 -7.11 19.17 -10.27
N GLY A 112 -7.70 18.05 -10.71
CA GLY A 112 -8.47 18.00 -11.97
C GLY A 112 -7.69 18.20 -13.27
N SER A 113 -6.43 17.77 -13.33
CA SER A 113 -5.70 17.69 -14.61
C SER A 113 -5.63 16.24 -15.07
N ASP A 114 -5.94 15.95 -16.34
CA ASP A 114 -5.99 14.63 -17.02
C ASP A 114 -4.74 13.71 -16.89
N SER A 115 -3.76 14.10 -16.08
CA SER A 115 -2.55 13.34 -15.76
C SER A 115 -2.52 12.99 -14.26
N GLU A 116 -3.63 12.50 -13.72
CA GLU A 116 -3.74 12.02 -12.34
C GLU A 116 -2.89 10.75 -12.17
N TYR A 117 -1.73 10.93 -11.55
CA TYR A 117 -0.82 9.83 -11.23
C TYR A 117 -1.42 9.00 -10.11
N PRO A 118 -1.76 7.71 -10.28
CA PRO A 118 -2.41 6.92 -9.23
C PRO A 118 -1.39 6.58 -8.14
N VAL A 119 -1.26 7.46 -7.15
CA VAL A 119 -0.24 7.40 -6.09
C VAL A 119 -0.25 6.07 -5.35
N ALA A 120 -1.44 5.53 -5.06
CA ALA A 120 -1.56 4.22 -4.44
C ALA A 120 -0.99 3.12 -5.36
N LEU A 121 -1.38 3.10 -6.64
CA LEU A 121 -0.91 2.12 -7.62
C LEU A 121 0.61 2.24 -7.85
N VAL A 122 1.14 3.45 -7.84
CA VAL A 122 2.57 3.71 -7.99
C VAL A 122 3.34 3.28 -6.76
N ALA A 123 2.86 3.59 -5.55
CA ALA A 123 3.49 3.16 -4.31
C ALA A 123 3.51 1.63 -4.20
N ILE A 124 2.40 1.00 -4.58
CA ILE A 124 2.25 -0.45 -4.66
C ILE A 124 3.23 -1.05 -5.69
N ASN A 125 3.38 -0.45 -6.88
CA ASN A 125 4.31 -0.94 -7.91
C ASN A 125 5.79 -0.65 -7.60
N LEU A 126 6.13 0.49 -7.00
CA LEU A 126 7.51 0.80 -6.55
C LEU A 126 7.96 -0.17 -5.46
N ALA A 127 7.04 -0.54 -4.55
CA ALA A 127 7.32 -1.50 -3.50
C ALA A 127 7.54 -2.94 -4.01
N LEU A 128 7.06 -3.28 -5.20
CA LEU A 128 7.32 -4.57 -5.85
C LEU A 128 8.59 -4.57 -6.72
N MET A 129 9.10 -3.40 -7.12
CA MET A 129 10.32 -3.28 -7.94
C MET A 129 11.61 -3.30 -7.10
N LEU A 130 11.51 -3.12 -5.78
CA LEU A 130 12.60 -3.25 -4.81
C LEU A 130 12.77 -4.69 -4.37
#